data_AF-A0A3B0TG87-F1
#
_entry.id   AF-A0A3B0TG87-F1
#
_cell.length_a   1.000
_cell.length_b   1.000
_cell.length_c   1.000
_cell.angle_alpha   90.00
_cell.angle_beta   90.00
_cell.angle_gamma   90.00
#
_symmetry.space_group_name_H-M   'P 1'
#
loop_
_entity.id
_entity.type
_entity.pdbx_description
1 polymer ?
#
loop_
_entity_poly.entity_id
_entity_poly.type
_entity_poly.pdbx_seq_one_letter_code
_entity_poly.pdbx_strand_id
1 'polypeptide(L)'
;PGRIRVLVKHPMLWGTFFWSAGHLMANGDLASVILFGSFLVYSIVDRVASYIKGDPNPVFVSYRSDIIAIVAGTVLYLIFALWIHGYLFGVTPFQAAS
;
A
#
# COMPACT_ATOMS: atom_id res chain seq x y z
N PRO A 1 5.65 16.92 -6.73
CA PRO A 1 5.13 15.64 -7.27
C PRO A 1 6.09 15.06 -8.31
N GLY A 2 6.34 13.76 -8.27
CA GLY A 2 7.08 13.05 -9.30
C GLY A 2 6.15 12.35 -10.30
N ARG A 3 6.72 11.62 -11.26
CA ARG A 3 5.99 10.91 -12.33
C ARG A 3 5.03 9.88 -11.78
N ILE A 4 5.36 9.18 -10.70
CA ILE A 4 4.48 8.16 -10.10
C ILE A 4 3.14 8.79 -9.70
N ARG A 5 3.19 9.93 -8.99
CA ARG A 5 1.98 10.63 -8.56
C ARG A 5 1.20 11.22 -9.74
N VAL A 6 1.88 11.67 -10.80
CA VAL A 6 1.22 12.20 -12.00
C VAL A 6 0.42 11.11 -12.72
N LEU A 7 1.01 9.93 -12.90
CA LEU A 7 0.39 8.81 -13.63
C LEU A 7 -0.72 8.13 -12.82
N VAL A 8 -0.48 7.90 -11.53
CA VAL A 8 -1.37 7.10 -10.66
C VAL A 8 -2.39 7.96 -9.90
N LYS A 9 -2.14 9.27 -9.77
CA LYS A 9 -2.90 10.27 -8.99
C LYS A 9 -2.91 10.03 -7.47
N HIS A 10 -3.28 8.83 -7.03
CA HIS A 10 -3.34 8.41 -5.62
C HIS A 10 -2.52 7.13 -5.37
N PRO A 11 -1.18 7.18 -5.48
CA PRO A 11 -0.33 6.00 -5.37
C PRO A 11 -0.48 5.25 -4.04
N MET A 12 -0.74 5.96 -2.93
CA MET A 12 -0.98 5.30 -1.64
C MET A 12 -2.28 4.50 -1.60
N LEU A 13 -3.38 5.01 -2.16
CA LEU A 13 -4.65 4.29 -2.18
C LEU A 13 -4.56 3.03 -3.06
N TRP A 14 -3.91 3.14 -4.22
CA TRP A 14 -3.67 1.99 -5.08
C TRP A 14 -2.72 0.97 -4.44
N GLY A 15 -1.67 1.43 -3.76
CA GLY A 15 -0.78 0.57 -2.98
C GLY A 15 -1.53 -0.21 -1.91
N THR A 16 -2.36 0.48 -1.11
CA THR A 16 -3.21 -0.15 -0.08
C THR A 16 -4.19 -1.15 -0.68
N PHE A 17 -4.84 -0.80 -1.81
CA PHE A 17 -5.78 -1.68 -2.50
C PHE A 17 -5.12 -2.98 -2.96
N PHE A 18 -4.00 -2.91 -3.69
CA PHE A 18 -3.33 -4.11 -4.19
C PHE A 18 -2.72 -4.94 -3.07
N TRP A 19 -2.18 -4.29 -2.05
CA TRP A 19 -1.64 -4.97 -0.87
C TRP A 19 -2.73 -5.73 -0.11
N SER A 20 -3.86 -5.08 0.19
CA SER A 20 -4.96 -5.72 0.94
C SER A 20 -5.63 -6.82 0.13
N ALA A 21 -5.87 -6.60 -1.17
CA ALA A 21 -6.41 -7.63 -2.06
C ALA A 21 -5.47 -8.84 -2.14
N GLY A 22 -4.16 -8.61 -2.27
CA GLY A 22 -3.15 -9.68 -2.25
C GLY A 22 -3.18 -10.51 -0.96
N HIS A 23 -3.30 -9.85 0.19
CA HIS A 23 -3.36 -10.55 1.48
C HIS A 23 -4.65 -11.37 1.63
N LEU A 24 -5.79 -10.85 1.18
CA LEU A 24 -7.06 -11.59 1.19
C LEU A 24 -7.04 -12.79 0.24
N MET A 25 -6.33 -12.69 -0.89
CA MET A 25 -6.14 -13.82 -1.80
C MET A 25 -5.22 -14.89 -1.21
N ALA A 26 -4.25 -14.50 -0.38
CA ALA A 26 -3.27 -15.40 0.22
C ALA A 26 -3.73 -16.01 1.56
N ASN A 27 -4.65 -15.37 2.28
CA ASN A 27 -5.03 -15.74 3.66
C ASN A 27 -6.55 -15.79 3.83
N GLY A 28 -7.05 -16.88 4.44
CA GLY A 28 -8.49 -17.11 4.63
C GLY A 28 -8.96 -17.10 6.09
N ASP A 29 -8.09 -16.77 7.05
CA ASP A 29 -8.48 -16.71 8.45
C ASP A 29 -9.26 -15.42 8.78
N LEU A 30 -10.06 -15.48 9.85
CA LEU A 30 -10.95 -14.37 10.22
C LEU A 30 -10.19 -13.08 10.55
N ALA A 31 -9.02 -13.16 11.19
CA ALA A 31 -8.26 -11.98 11.57
C ALA A 31 -7.73 -11.27 10.32
N SER A 32 -7.17 -12.01 9.36
CA SER A 32 -6.76 -11.50 8.06
C SER A 32 -7.92 -10.88 7.29
N VAL A 33 -9.07 -11.55 7.23
CA VAL A 33 -10.26 -11.04 6.52
C VAL A 33 -10.72 -9.71 7.11
N ILE A 34 -10.79 -9.60 8.43
CA ILE A 34 -11.21 -8.35 9.10
C ILE A 34 -10.18 -7.24 8.82
N LEU A 35 -8.89 -7.51 9.02
CA LEU A 35 -7.84 -6.50 8.88
C LEU A 35 -7.72 -6.00 7.45
N PHE A 36 -7.46 -6.91 6.50
CA PHE A 36 -7.23 -6.54 5.11
C PHE A 36 -8.52 -6.16 4.40
N GLY A 37 -9.65 -6.77 4.75
CA GLY A 37 -10.97 -6.37 4.25
C GLY A 37 -11.30 -4.92 4.62
N SER A 38 -11.01 -4.50 5.86
CA SER A 38 -11.21 -3.11 6.29
C SER A 38 -10.35 -2.13 5.48
N PHE A 39 -9.07 -2.45 5.23
CA PHE A 39 -8.21 -1.62 4.39
C PHE A 39 -8.63 -1.60 2.92
N LEU A 40 -9.13 -2.72 2.39
CA LEU A 40 -9.66 -2.79 1.03
C LEU A 40 -10.87 -1.87 0.87
N VAL A 41 -11.85 -1.98 1.77
CA VAL A 41 -13.03 -1.11 1.79
C VAL A 41 -12.62 0.36 1.91
N TYR A 42 -11.73 0.68 2.86
CA TYR A 42 -11.20 2.03 3.03
C TYR A 42 -10.60 2.59 1.73
N SER A 43 -9.73 1.82 1.07
CA SER A 43 -9.05 2.27 -0.16
C SER A 43 -10.04 2.57 -1.30
N ILE A 44 -11.12 1.81 -1.41
CA ILE A 44 -12.18 2.02 -2.42
C ILE A 44 -13.00 3.26 -2.05
N VAL A 45 -13.47 3.35 -0.80
CA VAL A 45 -14.29 4.48 -0.34
C VAL A 45 -13.55 5.79 -0.50
N ASP A 46 -12.29 5.87 -0.07
CA ASP A 46 -11.50 7.09 -0.17
C ASP A 46 -11.15 7.43 -1.63
N ARG A 47 -10.94 6.41 -2.48
CA ARG A 47 -10.73 6.61 -3.92
C ARG A 47 -11.95 7.24 -4.58
N VAL A 48 -13.15 6.73 -4.26
CA VAL A 48 -14.42 7.25 -4.76
C VAL A 48 -14.69 8.64 -4.22
N ALA A 49 -14.49 8.87 -2.91
CA ALA A 49 -14.66 10.18 -2.29
C ALA A 49 -13.74 11.24 -2.93
N SER A 50 -12.47 10.90 -3.16
CA SER A 50 -11.51 11.78 -3.84
C SER A 50 -11.90 12.07 -5.29
N TYR A 51 -12.52 11.11 -5.98
CA TYR A 51 -13.05 11.31 -7.33
C TYR A 51 -14.25 12.26 -7.32
N ILE A 52 -15.21 12.05 -6.42
CA ILE A 52 -16.41 12.89 -6.27
C ILE A 52 -16.03 14.33 -5.91
N LYS A 53 -15.05 14.51 -5.02
CA LYS A 53 -14.54 15.84 -4.64
C LYS A 53 -13.90 16.60 -5.80
N GLY A 54 -13.46 15.90 -6.84
CA GLY A 54 -12.83 16.51 -8.01
C GLY A 54 -11.41 17.00 -7.73
N ASP A 55 -10.63 16.26 -6.95
CA ASP A 55 -9.25 16.66 -6.61
C ASP A 55 -8.43 16.98 -7.89
N PRO A 56 -7.66 18.08 -7.88
CA PRO A 56 -6.94 18.54 -9.06
C PRO A 56 -5.91 17.50 -9.52
N ASN A 57 -5.66 17.45 -10.83
CA ASN A 57 -4.65 16.56 -11.37
C ASN A 57 -3.25 17.02 -10.94
N PRO A 58 -2.43 16.14 -10.37
CA PRO A 58 -1.08 16.48 -9.97
C PRO A 58 -0.23 16.85 -11.18
N VAL A 59 0.48 17.97 -11.08
CA VAL A 59 1.44 18.43 -12.10
C VAL A 59 2.84 17.98 -11.70
N PHE A 60 3.65 17.53 -12.67
CA PHE A 60 5.03 17.16 -12.46
C PHE A 60 5.85 18.35 -11.95
N VAL A 61 6.66 18.13 -10.91
CA VAL A 61 7.57 19.15 -10.37
C VAL A 61 9.01 18.68 -10.47
N SER A 62 9.34 17.47 -9.99
CA SER A 62 10.68 16.90 -10.09
C SER A 62 10.69 15.41 -9.74
N TYR A 63 11.76 14.71 -10.12
CA TYR A 63 11.97 13.30 -9.78
C TYR A 63 12.31 13.07 -8.30
N ARG A 64 12.56 14.12 -7.51
CA ARG A 64 12.91 13.99 -6.09
C ARG A 64 11.87 13.18 -5.32
N SER A 65 10.58 13.41 -5.58
CA SER A 65 9.51 12.65 -4.93
C SER A 65 9.48 11.18 -5.35
N ASP A 66 9.83 10.86 -6.59
CA ASP A 66 9.89 9.47 -7.05
C ASP A 66 11.07 8.74 -6.40
N ILE A 67 12.25 9.39 -6.35
CA ILE A 67 13.43 8.84 -5.67
C ILE A 67 13.13 8.57 -4.21
N ILE A 68 12.52 9.55 -3.51
CA ILE A 68 12.13 9.36 -2.11
C ILE A 68 11.11 8.23 -1.97
N ALA A 69 10.08 8.19 -2.83
CA ALA A 69 9.06 7.15 -2.75
C ALA A 69 9.64 5.74 -2.97
N ILE A 70 10.55 5.59 -3.94
CA ILE A 70 11.21 4.32 -4.22
C ILE A 70 12.14 3.94 -3.06
N VAL A 71 13.08 4.82 -2.68
CA VAL A 71 14.09 4.50 -1.67
C VAL A 71 13.45 4.30 -0.29
N ALA A 72 12.66 5.27 0.18
CA ALA A 72 12.03 5.18 1.48
C ALA A 72 10.97 4.06 1.50
N GLY A 73 10.20 3.90 0.42
CA GLY A 73 9.20 2.84 0.30
C GLY A 73 9.83 1.45 0.37
N THR A 74 10.92 1.20 -0.37
CA THR A 74 11.65 -0.07 -0.32
C THR A 74 12.25 -0.32 1.06
N VAL A 75 12.89 0.68 1.66
CA VAL A 75 13.47 0.53 3.02
C VAL A 75 12.38 0.20 4.05
N LEU A 76 11.27 0.95 4.06
CA LEU A 76 10.15 0.70 4.96
C LEU A 76 9.51 -0.67 4.71
N TYR A 77 9.34 -1.06 3.45
CA TYR A 77 8.83 -2.38 3.08
C TYR A 77 9.72 -3.51 3.62
N LEU A 78 11.03 -3.43 3.41
CA LEU A 78 11.97 -4.45 3.90
C LEU A 78 11.96 -4.50 5.43
N ILE A 79 12.00 -3.34 6.10
CA ILE A 79 11.92 -3.26 7.56
C ILE A 79 10.63 -3.90 8.07
N PHE A 80 9.51 -3.58 7.44
CA PHE A 80 8.22 -4.08 7.86
C PHE A 80 8.10 -5.59 7.64
N ALA A 81 8.39 -6.04 6.42
CA ALA A 81 8.19 -7.43 6.02
C ALA A 81 9.15 -8.40 6.73
N LEU A 82 10.41 -8.02 6.97
CA LEU A 82 11.40 -8.92 7.56
C LEU A 82 11.37 -8.95 9.10
N TRP A 83 10.97 -7.85 9.75
CA TRP A 83 11.03 -7.76 11.22
C TRP A 83 9.68 -7.43 11.84
N ILE A 84 9.06 -6.31 11.44
CA ILE A 84 7.86 -5.79 12.12
C ILE A 84 6.66 -6.71 11.96
N HIS A 85 6.51 -7.37 10.80
CA HIS A 85 5.38 -8.26 10.53
C HIS A 85 5.36 -9.46 11.49
N GLY A 86 6.52 -10.09 11.70
CA GLY A 86 6.68 -11.16 12.69
C GLY A 86 6.42 -10.67 14.11
N TYR A 87 6.91 -9.48 14.46
CA TYR A 87 6.71 -8.89 15.79
C TYR A 87 5.24 -8.54 16.08
N LEU A 88 4.52 -7.95 15.11
CA LEU A 88 3.14 -7.50 15.30
C LEU A 88 2.10 -8.61 15.15
N PHE A 89 2.34 -9.56 14.24
CA PHE A 89 1.32 -10.55 13.84
C PHE A 89 1.72 -12.00 14.14
N GLY A 90 2.95 -12.25 14.63
CA GLY A 90 3.44 -13.60 14.94
C GLY A 90 3.72 -14.48 13.72
N VAL A 91 3.62 -13.92 12.51
CA VAL A 91 3.84 -14.62 11.23
C VAL A 91 4.86 -13.88 10.37
N THR A 92 5.66 -14.59 9.60
CA THR A 92 6.64 -13.98 8.67
C THR A 92 6.14 -14.09 7.23
N PRO A 93 6.18 -13.01 6.42
CA PRO A 93 5.81 -13.06 5.01
C PRO A 93 6.75 -13.91 4.16
N PHE A 94 8.02 -14.01 4.58
CA PHE A 94 9.04 -14.81 3.94
C PHE A 94 9.46 -15.89 4.92
N GLN A 95 8.98 -17.11 4.73
CA GLN A 95 9.53 -18.26 5.39
C GLN A 95 10.87 -18.59 4.71
N ALA A 96 11.90 -18.91 5.49
CA ALA A 96 13.06 -19.59 4.93
C ALA A 96 12.56 -20.92 4.35
N ALA A 97 12.90 -21.23 3.10
CA ALA A 97 12.81 -22.61 2.64
C ALA A 97 13.76 -23.41 3.54
N SER A 98 13.16 -24.16 4.47
CA SER A 98 13.73 -25.12 5.43
C SER A 98 15.25 -25.09 5.61
#